data_AF-A0A7S1PQQ0-F1
#
_entry.id   AF-A0A7S1PQQ0-F1
#
_cell.length_a   1.000
_cell.length_b   1.000
_cell.length_c   1.000
_cell.angle_alpha   90.00
_cell.angle_beta   90.00
_cell.angle_gamma   90.00
#
_symmetry.space_group_name_H-M   'P 1'
#
loop_
_entity.id
_entity.type
_entity.pdbx_description
1 polymer ?
#
loop_
_entity_poly.entity_id
_entity_poly.type
_entity_poly.pdbx_seq_one_letter_code
_entity_poly.pdbx_strand_id
1 'polypeptide(L)'
;DDAYRHQQLVYGELKRMSGAPRAWRVVGAQDPLVRHFRIEKPVVAPIVRGWKYDDAAHFRLKDRVLQTVEATLVVYTAPDGSIAGVAPSASISSSRFPFYAPHGPGFAADLASFGAIVVGKRVDVGELPADWERLGVVVTRDDIPRAVGYIDRSVSGSPKAATEIALSHVASWHGQDAPVSVVTTGTLATLPVAVGAFKVNFGPL
;
A
#
# COMPACT_ATOMS: atom_id res chain seq x y z
N ASP A 1 14.76 11.60 8.91
CA ASP A 1 13.95 12.73 9.40
C ASP A 1 13.61 13.75 8.32
N ASP A 2 14.59 14.32 7.60
CA ASP A 2 14.29 15.34 6.58
C ASP A 2 13.37 14.87 5.44
N ALA A 3 13.49 13.61 5.00
CA ALA A 3 12.56 13.01 4.04
C ALA A 3 11.10 13.00 4.55
N TYR A 4 10.92 12.69 5.83
CA TYR A 4 9.59 12.69 6.46
C TYR A 4 9.08 14.11 6.70
N ARG A 5 9.96 15.10 6.94
CA ARG A 5 9.56 16.52 6.93
C ARG A 5 9.04 16.96 5.56
N HIS A 6 9.72 16.57 4.48
CA HIS A 6 9.23 16.84 3.13
C HIS A 6 7.88 16.18 2.88
N GLN A 7 7.73 14.91 3.28
CA GLN A 7 6.46 14.21 3.20
C GLN A 7 5.34 14.88 3.99
N GLN A 8 5.62 15.44 5.17
CA GLN A 8 4.65 16.22 5.95
C GLN A 8 4.22 17.51 5.26
N LEU A 9 5.14 18.19 4.56
CA LEU A 9 4.79 19.36 3.73
C LEU A 9 3.83 18.96 2.60
N VAL A 10 4.13 17.86 1.91
CA VAL A 10 3.27 17.32 0.86
C VAL A 10 1.92 16.89 1.43
N TYR A 11 1.89 16.22 2.59
CA TYR A 11 0.66 15.88 3.31
C TYR A 11 -0.17 17.13 3.62
N GLY A 12 0.46 18.21 4.08
CA GLY A 12 -0.20 19.49 4.35
C GLY A 12 -0.95 20.01 3.13
N GLU A 13 -0.29 20.04 1.96
CA GLU A 13 -0.92 20.45 0.70
C GLU A 13 -2.06 19.52 0.28
N LEU A 14 -1.85 18.21 0.34
CA LEU A 14 -2.86 17.20 0.02
C LEU A 14 -4.10 17.33 0.92
N LYS A 15 -3.88 17.63 2.21
CA LYS A 15 -4.94 17.90 3.18
C LYS A 15 -5.76 19.13 2.82
N ARG A 16 -5.12 20.20 2.34
CA ARG A 16 -5.84 21.41 1.88
C ARG A 16 -6.70 21.12 0.65
N MET A 17 -6.20 20.28 -0.26
CA MET A 17 -6.89 19.99 -1.52
C MET A 17 -8.05 18.99 -1.38
N SER A 18 -7.91 17.99 -0.52
CA SER A 18 -8.81 16.81 -0.52
C SER A 18 -9.28 16.35 0.87
N GLY A 19 -8.95 17.12 1.91
CA GLY A 19 -9.17 16.73 3.31
C GLY A 19 -8.06 15.83 3.85
N ALA A 20 -8.06 15.61 5.16
CA ALA A 20 -7.01 14.84 5.83
C ALA A 20 -7.03 13.36 5.38
N PRO A 21 -5.90 12.82 4.87
CA PRO A 21 -5.75 11.39 4.62
C PRO A 21 -6.07 10.56 5.87
N ARG A 22 -6.89 9.53 5.69
CA ARG A 22 -7.19 8.50 6.70
C ARG A 22 -6.65 7.12 6.32
N ALA A 23 -6.01 7.05 5.16
CA ALA A 23 -5.44 5.84 4.59
C ALA A 23 -3.92 5.97 4.56
N TRP A 24 -3.22 4.90 4.93
CA TRP A 24 -1.77 4.89 5.06
C TRP A 24 -1.18 3.65 4.43
N ARG A 25 -0.11 3.84 3.67
CA ARG A 25 0.69 2.78 3.09
C ARG A 25 1.85 2.47 4.00
N VAL A 26 2.11 1.19 4.24
CA VAL A 26 3.31 0.71 4.90
C VAL A 26 4.10 -0.14 3.91
N VAL A 27 5.38 0.18 3.74
CA VAL A 27 6.31 -0.58 2.88
C VAL A 27 7.49 -1.02 3.73
N GLY A 28 7.84 -2.30 3.67
CA GLY A 28 8.85 -2.90 4.54
C GLY A 28 9.96 -3.56 3.74
N ALA A 29 10.96 -4.11 4.44
CA ALA A 29 12.14 -4.70 3.83
C ALA A 29 11.88 -5.95 2.98
N GLN A 30 10.66 -6.47 2.92
CA GLN A 30 10.27 -7.49 1.97
C GLN A 30 10.03 -6.94 0.56
N ASP A 31 9.80 -5.64 0.43
CA ASP A 31 9.63 -4.98 -0.86
C ASP A 31 10.99 -4.93 -1.59
N PRO A 32 11.08 -5.39 -2.86
CA PRO A 32 12.34 -5.40 -3.61
C PRO A 32 13.01 -4.02 -3.69
N LEU A 33 12.23 -2.94 -3.78
CA LEU A 33 12.77 -1.58 -3.83
C LEU A 33 13.36 -1.17 -2.49
N VAL A 34 12.69 -1.50 -1.37
CA VAL A 34 13.18 -1.21 -0.02
C VAL A 34 14.49 -1.96 0.27
N ARG A 35 14.62 -3.21 -0.19
CA ARG A 35 15.88 -3.96 -0.12
C ARG A 35 16.98 -3.31 -0.93
N HIS A 36 16.67 -2.91 -2.16
CA HIS A 36 17.62 -2.25 -3.05
C HIS A 36 18.17 -0.97 -2.41
N PHE A 37 17.32 -0.20 -1.73
CA PHE A 37 17.70 1.02 -1.03
C PHE A 37 18.30 0.82 0.36
N ARG A 38 18.47 -0.43 0.82
CA ARG A 38 18.98 -0.78 2.15
C ARG A 38 18.26 -0.05 3.28
N ILE A 39 16.94 0.11 3.14
CA ILE A 39 16.12 0.71 4.17
C ILE A 39 15.88 -0.34 5.27
N GLU A 40 16.34 -0.04 6.48
CA GLU A 40 16.26 -0.97 7.63
C GLU A 40 14.92 -0.91 8.37
N LYS A 41 14.16 0.18 8.19
CA LYS A 41 12.89 0.41 8.89
C LYS A 41 11.75 0.59 7.88
N PRO A 42 10.54 0.09 8.16
CA PRO A 42 9.39 0.33 7.30
C PRO A 42 9.18 1.82 7.00
N VAL A 43 8.81 2.10 5.75
CA VAL A 43 8.41 3.42 5.29
C VAL A 43 6.89 3.52 5.35
N VAL A 44 6.40 4.59 5.95
CA VAL A 44 4.96 4.87 6.03
C VAL A 44 4.64 6.10 5.20
N ALA A 45 3.55 6.06 4.43
CA ALA A 45 3.15 7.17 3.58
C ALA A 45 1.63 7.37 3.55
N PRO A 46 1.14 8.62 3.48
CA PRO A 46 -0.29 8.87 3.36
C PRO A 46 -0.80 8.48 1.97
N ILE A 47 -2.02 7.96 1.93
CA ILE A 47 -2.80 7.69 0.71
C ILE A 47 -3.92 8.72 0.64
N VAL A 48 -4.01 9.46 -0.46
CA VAL A 48 -5.11 10.42 -0.66
C VAL A 48 -6.28 9.81 -1.41
N ARG A 49 -7.48 10.37 -1.16
CA ARG A 49 -8.74 9.88 -1.73
C ARG A 49 -8.73 9.81 -3.26
N GLY A 50 -8.09 10.77 -3.93
CA GLY A 50 -8.00 10.84 -5.39
C GLY A 50 -7.14 9.75 -6.04
N TRP A 51 -6.49 8.89 -5.26
CA TRP A 51 -5.72 7.75 -5.76
C TRP A 51 -6.46 6.43 -5.69
N LYS A 52 -7.67 6.40 -5.11
CA LYS A 52 -8.54 5.22 -5.18
C LYS A 52 -9.22 5.19 -6.54
N TYR A 53 -9.14 4.04 -7.19
CA TYR A 53 -9.85 3.73 -8.42
C TYR A 53 -10.82 2.58 -8.17
N ASP A 54 -11.87 2.54 -8.99
CA ASP A 54 -12.81 1.43 -8.99
C ASP A 54 -12.19 0.18 -9.64
N ASP A 55 -12.82 -0.97 -9.42
CA ASP A 55 -12.42 -2.21 -10.06
C ASP A 55 -12.51 -2.09 -11.60
N ALA A 56 -11.64 -2.81 -12.30
CA ALA A 56 -11.46 -2.73 -13.74
C ALA A 56 -11.10 -1.32 -14.29
N ALA A 57 -10.50 -0.44 -13.47
CA ALA A 57 -10.01 0.85 -13.94
C ALA A 57 -8.97 0.74 -15.06
N HIS A 58 -9.05 1.66 -16.03
CA HIS A 58 -8.15 1.73 -17.17
C HIS A 58 -7.09 2.82 -16.98
N PHE A 59 -5.82 2.45 -17.18
CA PHE A 59 -4.69 3.36 -17.13
C PHE A 59 -4.02 3.47 -18.49
N ARG A 60 -3.73 4.71 -18.92
CA ARG A 60 -2.94 4.97 -20.13
C ARG A 60 -1.49 5.15 -19.73
N LEU A 61 -0.61 4.29 -20.22
CA LEU A 61 0.83 4.30 -19.89
C LEU A 61 1.52 5.62 -20.27
N LYS A 62 1.00 6.34 -21.28
CA LYS A 62 1.55 7.65 -21.69
C LYS A 62 1.22 8.79 -20.73
N ASP A 63 0.19 8.65 -19.90
CA ASP A 63 -0.29 9.73 -19.06
C ASP A 63 0.38 9.72 -17.67
N ARG A 64 1.10 8.64 -17.31
CA ARG A 64 1.69 8.43 -15.99
C ARG A 64 2.94 7.55 -16.03
N VAL A 65 3.90 7.83 -15.16
CA VAL A 65 5.03 6.93 -14.88
C VAL A 65 4.52 5.80 -14.00
N LEU A 66 4.17 4.65 -14.60
CA LEU A 66 3.71 3.45 -13.87
C LEU A 66 4.83 2.41 -13.89
N GLN A 67 5.20 1.90 -12.72
CA GLN A 67 6.36 1.00 -12.60
C GLN A 67 5.93 -0.44 -12.33
N THR A 68 5.18 -0.68 -11.26
CA THR A 68 4.72 -2.02 -10.87
C THR A 68 3.25 -2.03 -10.47
N VAL A 69 2.61 -3.18 -10.69
CA VAL A 69 1.36 -3.57 -10.03
C VAL A 69 1.74 -4.48 -8.86
N GLU A 70 1.28 -4.10 -7.68
CA GLU A 70 1.58 -4.76 -6.42
C GLU A 70 0.28 -5.30 -5.83
N ALA A 71 0.29 -6.60 -5.53
CA ALA A 71 -0.73 -7.16 -4.66
C ALA A 71 -0.50 -6.65 -3.24
N THR A 72 -1.50 -5.99 -2.67
CA THR A 72 -1.48 -5.47 -1.30
C THR A 72 -2.76 -5.87 -0.60
N LEU A 73 -2.72 -6.09 0.72
CA LEU A 73 -3.94 -6.22 1.50
C LEU A 73 -4.30 -4.84 2.08
N VAL A 74 -5.55 -4.43 1.93
CA VAL A 74 -6.11 -3.30 2.67
C VAL A 74 -6.68 -3.81 3.98
N VAL A 75 -6.31 -3.17 5.07
CA VAL A 75 -6.84 -3.40 6.41
C VAL A 75 -7.69 -2.20 6.81
N TYR A 76 -8.91 -2.46 7.24
CA TYR A 76 -9.79 -1.48 7.87
C TYR A 76 -9.62 -1.56 9.38
N THR A 77 -9.39 -0.42 10.02
CA THR A 77 -9.16 -0.33 11.47
C THR A 77 -10.42 0.17 12.19
N ALA A 78 -10.69 -0.42 13.35
CA ALA A 78 -11.65 0.11 14.31
C ALA A 78 -11.03 1.29 15.10
N PRO A 79 -11.84 2.08 15.85
CA PRO A 79 -11.34 3.21 16.62
C PRO A 79 -10.28 2.85 17.68
N ASP A 80 -10.28 1.61 18.17
CA ASP A 80 -9.28 1.08 19.11
C ASP A 80 -7.98 0.60 18.43
N GLY A 81 -7.88 0.74 17.11
CA GLY A 81 -6.75 0.30 16.30
C GLY A 81 -6.79 -1.19 15.91
N SER A 82 -7.80 -1.95 16.35
CA SER A 82 -7.96 -3.36 15.97
C SER A 82 -8.38 -3.50 14.49
N ILE A 83 -8.13 -4.68 13.91
CA ILE A 83 -8.56 -4.98 12.54
C ILE A 83 -10.06 -5.25 12.52
N ALA A 84 -10.82 -4.39 11.85
CA ALA A 84 -12.26 -4.52 11.66
C ALA A 84 -12.63 -5.34 10.41
N GLY A 85 -11.75 -5.35 9.40
CA GLY A 85 -11.95 -6.08 8.17
C GLY A 85 -10.78 -5.90 7.21
N VAL A 86 -10.81 -6.62 6.10
CA VAL A 86 -9.77 -6.56 5.07
C VAL A 86 -10.38 -6.51 3.67
N ALA A 87 -9.60 -6.07 2.69
CA ALA A 87 -9.97 -6.16 1.28
C ALA A 87 -8.74 -6.48 0.42
N PRO A 88 -8.88 -7.36 -0.59
CA PRO A 88 -7.91 -7.46 -1.69
C PRO A 88 -7.65 -6.10 -2.33
N SER A 89 -6.41 -5.84 -2.72
CA SER A 89 -6.12 -4.63 -3.51
C SER A 89 -4.95 -4.80 -4.46
N ALA A 90 -4.98 -3.98 -5.50
CA ALA A 90 -3.86 -3.76 -6.40
C ALA A 90 -3.37 -2.33 -6.21
N SER A 91 -2.18 -2.18 -5.63
CA SER A 91 -1.48 -0.89 -5.59
C SER A 91 -0.65 -0.73 -6.87
N ILE A 92 -0.57 0.48 -7.39
CA ILE A 92 0.26 0.81 -8.55
C ILE A 92 1.34 1.78 -8.09
N SER A 93 2.59 1.35 -8.24
CA SER A 93 3.73 2.20 -7.92
C SER A 93 4.01 3.18 -9.05
N SER A 94 4.31 4.40 -8.65
CA SER A 94 4.65 5.54 -9.49
C SER A 94 5.69 6.40 -8.78
N SER A 95 6.86 6.50 -9.39
CA SER A 95 7.96 7.34 -8.94
C SER A 95 7.89 8.69 -9.65
N ARG A 96 8.08 9.79 -8.91
CA ARG A 96 8.27 11.12 -9.53
C ARG A 96 9.72 11.38 -9.93
N PHE A 97 10.62 10.47 -9.55
CA PHE A 97 11.95 10.41 -10.15
C PHE A 97 11.91 9.71 -11.51
N PRO A 98 12.77 10.09 -12.48
CA PRO A 98 12.72 9.60 -13.87
C PRO A 98 12.75 8.07 -14.04
N PHE A 99 13.34 7.34 -13.09
CA PHE A 99 13.43 5.87 -13.13
C PHE A 99 12.83 5.22 -11.89
N TYR A 100 13.39 5.55 -10.72
CA TYR A 100 12.95 5.15 -9.38
C TYR A 100 13.58 6.14 -8.39
N ALA A 101 13.07 6.21 -7.16
CA ALA A 101 13.71 7.01 -6.14
C ALA A 101 15.17 6.55 -5.95
N PRO A 102 16.18 7.43 -6.01
CA PRO A 102 17.58 7.00 -6.08
C PRO A 102 18.10 6.38 -4.77
N HIS A 103 17.41 6.61 -3.66
CA HIS A 103 17.79 6.14 -2.32
C HIS A 103 16.57 6.17 -1.38
N GLY A 104 16.70 5.54 -0.21
CA GLY A 104 15.61 5.40 0.75
C GLY A 104 14.96 6.71 1.21
N PRO A 105 15.73 7.77 1.53
CA PRO A 105 15.14 9.08 1.82
C PRO A 105 14.32 9.66 0.66
N GLY A 106 14.76 9.45 -0.58
CA GLY A 106 14.02 9.88 -1.77
C GLY A 106 12.71 9.11 -1.89
N PHE A 107 12.73 7.80 -1.63
CA PHE A 107 11.54 6.96 -1.66
C PHE A 107 10.50 7.39 -0.60
N ALA A 108 10.94 7.70 0.62
CA ALA A 108 10.06 8.19 1.67
C ALA A 108 9.49 9.59 1.35
N ALA A 109 10.32 10.52 0.89
CA ALA A 109 9.88 11.83 0.41
C ALA A 109 8.90 11.69 -0.77
N ASP A 110 9.09 10.67 -1.60
CA ASP A 110 8.23 10.30 -2.71
C ASP A 110 7.01 9.46 -2.30
N LEU A 111 6.52 9.63 -1.07
CA LEU A 111 5.28 8.98 -0.62
C LEU A 111 5.31 7.44 -0.84
N ALA A 112 6.48 6.84 -0.64
CA ALA A 112 6.75 5.44 -0.91
C ALA A 112 6.41 4.99 -2.35
N SER A 113 6.68 5.87 -3.32
CA SER A 113 6.36 5.71 -4.74
C SER A 113 4.91 5.31 -5.00
N PHE A 114 3.95 5.78 -4.20
CA PHE A 114 2.56 5.42 -4.39
C PHE A 114 1.89 6.27 -5.48
N GLY A 115 1.17 5.63 -6.41
CA GLY A 115 0.49 6.31 -7.52
C GLY A 115 -1.01 6.08 -7.59
N ALA A 116 -1.47 4.85 -7.33
CA ALA A 116 -2.89 4.49 -7.36
C ALA A 116 -3.17 3.22 -6.56
N ILE A 117 -4.43 3.00 -6.20
CA ILE A 117 -4.90 1.75 -5.63
C ILE A 117 -6.30 1.41 -6.14
N VAL A 118 -6.49 0.15 -6.50
CA VAL A 118 -7.79 -0.47 -6.74
C VAL A 118 -8.08 -1.36 -5.55
N VAL A 119 -9.23 -1.17 -4.91
CA VAL A 119 -9.63 -1.93 -3.71
C VAL A 119 -10.85 -2.77 -4.05
N GLY A 120 -10.73 -4.08 -3.80
CA GLY A 120 -11.81 -5.04 -3.99
C GLY A 120 -12.86 -4.97 -2.88
N LYS A 121 -13.63 -6.03 -2.77
CA LYS A 121 -14.69 -6.14 -1.76
C LYS A 121 -14.08 -6.24 -0.36
N ARG A 122 -14.66 -5.49 0.58
CA ARG A 122 -14.36 -5.63 2.00
C ARG A 122 -15.03 -6.89 2.57
N VAL A 123 -14.28 -7.62 3.37
CA VAL A 123 -14.74 -8.74 4.20
C VAL A 123 -14.48 -8.36 5.66
N ASP A 124 -15.51 -8.43 6.50
CA ASP A 124 -15.37 -8.12 7.92
C ASP A 124 -14.65 -9.25 8.66
N VAL A 125 -13.96 -8.91 9.76
CA VAL A 125 -13.08 -9.87 10.46
C VAL A 125 -13.80 -11.15 10.91
N GLY A 126 -15.09 -11.05 11.26
CA GLY A 126 -15.91 -12.20 11.65
C GLY A 126 -16.33 -13.12 10.50
N GLU A 127 -16.15 -12.69 9.25
CA GLU A 127 -16.46 -13.45 8.03
C GLU A 127 -15.21 -14.06 7.39
N LEU A 128 -14.01 -13.74 7.91
CA LEU A 128 -12.76 -14.24 7.36
C LEU A 128 -12.56 -15.73 7.67
N PRO A 129 -11.99 -16.51 6.72
CA PRO A 129 -11.54 -17.87 7.00
C PRO A 129 -10.57 -17.91 8.18
N ALA A 130 -10.56 -18.99 8.96
CA ALA A 130 -9.70 -19.11 10.16
C ALA A 130 -8.20 -18.95 9.86
N ASP A 131 -7.76 -19.32 8.66
CA ASP A 131 -6.38 -19.27 8.18
C ASP A 131 -6.14 -18.13 7.18
N TRP A 132 -6.99 -17.10 7.17
CA TRP A 132 -6.94 -16.02 6.18
C TRP A 132 -5.55 -15.37 6.06
N GLU A 133 -4.80 -15.23 7.15
CA GLU A 133 -3.45 -14.64 7.14
C GLU A 133 -2.43 -15.47 6.34
N ARG A 134 -2.71 -16.74 6.03
CA ARG A 134 -1.84 -17.63 5.27
C ARG A 134 -2.25 -17.79 3.81
N LEU A 135 -3.29 -17.09 3.38
CA LEU A 135 -3.80 -17.20 2.01
C LEU A 135 -2.73 -16.78 1.00
N GLY A 136 -2.64 -17.57 -0.07
CA GLY A 136 -1.83 -17.27 -1.23
C GLY A 136 -2.44 -16.14 -2.05
N VAL A 137 -1.57 -15.36 -2.67
CA VAL A 137 -1.94 -14.22 -3.51
C VAL A 137 -1.33 -14.40 -4.88
N VAL A 138 -2.12 -14.23 -5.94
CA VAL A 138 -1.66 -14.39 -7.33
C VAL A 138 -1.93 -13.11 -8.10
N VAL A 139 -0.89 -12.59 -8.76
CA VAL A 139 -1.02 -11.52 -9.74
C VAL A 139 -0.96 -12.13 -11.14
N THR A 140 -1.99 -11.89 -11.93
CA THR A 140 -2.08 -12.32 -13.33
C THR A 140 -1.97 -11.13 -14.27
N ARG A 141 -1.39 -11.34 -15.45
CA ARG A 141 -1.53 -10.44 -16.61
C ARG A 141 -2.12 -11.21 -17.77
N ASP A 142 -3.24 -10.73 -18.30
CA ASP A 142 -4.02 -11.39 -19.34
C ASP A 142 -4.36 -12.85 -18.96
N ASP A 143 -4.84 -13.02 -17.73
CA ASP A 143 -5.20 -14.31 -17.10
C ASP A 143 -4.06 -15.33 -16.95
N ILE A 144 -2.81 -14.93 -17.24
CA ILE A 144 -1.63 -15.75 -17.01
C ILE A 144 -1.02 -15.39 -15.64
N PRO A 145 -0.85 -16.34 -14.71
CA PRO A 145 -0.12 -16.10 -13.46
C PRO A 145 1.32 -15.64 -13.71
N ARG A 146 1.73 -14.55 -13.05
CA ARG A 146 3.08 -13.97 -13.22
C ARG A 146 3.82 -13.74 -11.91
N ALA A 147 3.10 -13.52 -10.81
CA ALA A 147 3.70 -13.38 -9.50
C ALA A 147 2.81 -14.05 -8.44
N VAL A 148 3.45 -14.61 -7.42
CA VAL A 148 2.78 -15.28 -6.30
C VAL A 148 3.35 -14.74 -4.99
N GLY A 149 2.48 -14.55 -4.01
CA GLY A 149 2.78 -14.06 -2.67
C GLY A 149 1.89 -14.72 -1.63
N TYR A 150 1.99 -14.26 -0.39
CA TYR A 150 1.20 -14.75 0.74
C TYR A 150 0.91 -13.58 1.69
N ILE A 151 -0.24 -13.58 2.36
CA ILE A 151 -0.63 -12.50 3.27
C ILE A 151 0.32 -12.39 4.47
N ASP A 152 0.84 -13.51 4.99
CA ASP A 152 1.82 -13.56 6.07
C ASP A 152 3.20 -12.97 5.70
N ARG A 153 3.43 -12.66 4.42
CA ARG A 153 4.58 -11.87 3.96
C ARG A 153 4.32 -10.36 3.98
N SER A 154 3.25 -9.92 4.60
CA SER A 154 3.02 -8.51 4.95
C SER A 154 4.22 -7.91 5.70
N VAL A 155 4.29 -6.57 5.78
CA VAL A 155 5.35 -5.88 6.53
C VAL A 155 5.47 -6.45 7.94
N SER A 156 6.69 -6.83 8.29
CA SER A 156 7.01 -7.43 9.60
C SER A 156 6.26 -8.74 9.90
N GLY A 157 5.81 -9.46 8.86
CA GLY A 157 5.30 -10.82 8.97
C GLY A 157 3.80 -10.95 9.27
N SER A 158 3.05 -9.85 9.38
CA SER A 158 1.58 -9.93 9.53
C SER A 158 0.86 -8.63 9.17
N PRO A 159 -0.42 -8.69 8.76
CA PRO A 159 -1.28 -7.51 8.63
C PRO A 159 -1.39 -6.68 9.91
N LYS A 160 -1.40 -7.34 11.08
CA LYS A 160 -1.43 -6.69 12.38
C LYS A 160 -0.19 -5.83 12.63
N ALA A 161 1.01 -6.38 12.41
CA ALA A 161 2.26 -5.63 12.59
C ALA A 161 2.33 -4.41 11.66
N ALA A 162 1.91 -4.55 10.40
CA ALA A 162 1.82 -3.41 9.47
C ALA A 162 0.86 -2.32 9.99
N THR A 163 -0.28 -2.72 10.57
CA THR A 163 -1.26 -1.80 11.15
C THR A 163 -0.69 -1.06 12.36
N GLU A 164 0.00 -1.74 13.26
CA GLU A 164 0.66 -1.14 14.42
C GLU A 164 1.75 -0.13 14.01
N ILE A 165 2.53 -0.46 12.98
CA ILE A 165 3.53 0.46 12.40
C ILE A 165 2.86 1.72 11.87
N ALA A 166 1.76 1.59 11.13
CA ALA A 166 1.02 2.74 10.63
C ALA A 166 0.47 3.60 11.78
N LEU A 167 -0.23 2.98 12.75
CA LEU A 167 -0.80 3.69 13.90
C LEU A 167 0.26 4.46 14.69
N SER A 168 1.39 3.82 15.00
CA SER A 168 2.51 4.45 15.71
C SER A 168 3.10 5.63 14.93
N HIS A 169 3.28 5.47 13.62
CA HIS A 169 3.78 6.54 12.76
C HIS A 169 2.83 7.74 12.72
N VAL A 170 1.53 7.49 12.53
CA VAL A 170 0.52 8.55 12.46
C VAL A 170 0.38 9.27 13.80
N ALA A 171 0.42 8.53 14.91
CA ALA A 171 0.42 9.12 16.25
C ALA A 171 1.62 10.05 16.46
N SER A 172 2.79 9.69 15.92
CA SER A 172 3.99 10.54 16.00
C SER A 172 3.86 11.88 15.24
N TRP A 173 2.99 11.95 14.23
CA TRP A 173 2.79 13.16 13.42
C TRP A 173 1.65 14.03 13.91
N HIS A 174 0.61 13.42 14.47
CA HIS A 174 -0.68 14.05 14.66
C HIS A 174 -1.25 13.90 16.08
N GLY A 175 -0.54 13.20 16.97
CA GLY A 175 -1.03 12.84 18.30
C GLY A 175 -1.84 11.54 18.30
N GLN A 176 -2.10 10.99 19.50
CA GLN A 176 -2.68 9.66 19.66
C GLN A 176 -4.11 9.51 19.14
N ASP A 177 -4.86 10.61 19.02
CA ASP A 177 -6.26 10.61 18.56
C ASP A 177 -6.40 10.72 17.03
N ALA A 178 -5.29 10.61 16.29
CA ALA A 178 -5.29 10.75 14.85
C ALA A 178 -6.02 9.58 14.17
N PRO A 179 -7.07 9.84 13.37
CA PRO A 179 -7.86 8.76 12.80
C PRO A 179 -7.10 8.06 11.67
N VAL A 180 -6.71 6.81 11.93
CA VAL A 180 -6.36 5.84 10.89
C VAL A 180 -7.58 4.96 10.67
N SER A 181 -8.05 4.88 9.42
CA SER A 181 -9.19 4.03 9.06
C SER A 181 -8.79 2.91 8.10
N VAL A 182 -7.68 3.09 7.38
CA VAL A 182 -7.25 2.19 6.31
C VAL A 182 -5.73 2.09 6.30
N VAL A 183 -5.20 0.87 6.22
CA VAL A 183 -3.76 0.59 6.10
C VAL A 183 -3.51 -0.39 4.95
N THR A 184 -2.48 -0.17 4.13
CA THR A 184 -2.00 -1.22 3.21
C THR A 184 -0.82 -1.96 3.84
N THR A 185 -0.86 -3.30 3.85
CA THR A 185 0.11 -4.14 4.58
C THR A 185 1.45 -4.32 3.88
N GLY A 186 1.70 -3.58 2.80
CA GLY A 186 2.89 -3.68 1.94
C GLY A 186 2.74 -4.72 0.83
N THR A 187 3.77 -4.79 -0.01
CA THR A 187 3.80 -5.61 -1.22
C THR A 187 3.88 -7.11 -0.88
N LEU A 188 2.85 -7.87 -1.28
CA LEU A 188 2.78 -9.32 -1.12
C LEU A 188 3.31 -10.06 -2.35
N ALA A 189 3.02 -9.51 -3.53
CA ALA A 189 3.52 -9.95 -4.83
C ALA A 189 3.61 -8.71 -5.74
N THR A 190 4.53 -8.72 -6.71
CA THR A 190 4.75 -7.57 -7.59
C THR A 190 5.00 -7.99 -9.03
N LEU A 191 4.53 -7.20 -9.97
CA LEU A 191 4.69 -7.41 -11.40
C LEU A 191 4.98 -6.08 -12.09
N PRO A 192 6.03 -5.97 -12.94
CA PRO A 192 6.25 -4.77 -13.74
C PRO A 192 5.05 -4.45 -14.64
N VAL A 193 4.72 -3.17 -14.72
CA VAL A 193 3.64 -2.68 -15.58
C VAL A 193 4.04 -2.88 -17.05
N ALA A 194 3.08 -3.38 -17.82
CA ALA A 194 3.12 -3.48 -19.27
C ALA A 194 1.70 -3.34 -19.80
N VAL A 195 1.51 -3.26 -21.12
CA VAL A 195 0.17 -3.34 -21.70
C VAL A 195 -0.45 -4.70 -21.38
N GLY A 196 -1.70 -4.70 -20.93
CA GLY A 196 -2.48 -5.90 -20.60
C GLY A 196 -3.45 -5.67 -19.45
N ALA A 197 -4.30 -6.65 -19.19
CA ALA A 197 -5.22 -6.66 -18.06
C ALA A 197 -4.55 -7.28 -16.83
N PHE A 198 -4.52 -6.56 -15.71
CA PHE A 198 -3.97 -7.07 -14.45
C PHE A 198 -5.11 -7.49 -13.52
N LYS A 199 -4.94 -8.63 -12.85
CA LYS A 199 -5.84 -9.07 -11.77
C LYS A 199 -5.02 -9.54 -10.59
N VAL A 200 -5.54 -9.29 -9.39
CA VAL A 200 -4.96 -9.81 -8.14
C VAL A 200 -6.01 -10.67 -7.46
N ASN A 201 -5.66 -11.90 -7.14
CA ASN A 201 -6.54 -12.89 -6.54
C ASN A 201 -5.98 -13.31 -5.17
N PHE A 202 -6.82 -13.27 -4.13
CA PHE A 202 -6.46 -13.60 -2.74
C PHE A 202 -7.16 -14.90 -2.28
N GLY A 203 -7.45 -15.80 -3.23
CA GLY A 203 -8.19 -17.03 -3.00
C GLY A 203 -9.66 -16.75 -2.69
N PRO A 204 -10.13 -17.07 -1.47
CA PRO A 204 -11.54 -16.87 -1.08
C PRO A 204 -11.91 -15.41 -0.77
N LEU A 205 -10.96 -14.47 -0.79
CA LEU A 205 -11.18 -13.04 -0.54
C LEU A 205 -11.44 -12.24 -1.83
#